data_AF-I3V245-F1
#
_entry.id   AF-I3V245-F1
#
_cell.length_a   1.000
_cell.length_b   1.000
_cell.length_c   1.000
_cell.angle_alpha   90.00
_cell.angle_beta   90.00
_cell.angle_gamma   90.00
#
_symmetry.space_group_name_H-M   'P 1'
#
loop_
_entity.id
_entity.type
_entity.pdbx_description
1 polymer ?
#
loop_
_entity_poly.entity_id
_entity_poly.type
_entity_poly.pdbx_seq_one_letter_code
_entity_poly.pdbx_strand_id
1 'polypeptide(L)'
;MIVAGTIMKRFIEGEARTQVTLLPECLDDYITDENPVRVVDVFVDELDLSALGFAGVDPAATGRPAYHPAVLLKIYIYGYLNRIQSSRRLEREAERNVELMWLTGRLAPDFKTIAELSQGQR
;
A
#
# COMPACT_ATOMS: atom_id res chain seq x y z
N MET A 1 41.08 28.36 24.95
CA MET A 1 40.45 28.50 23.61
C MET A 1 41.12 27.52 22.67
N ILE A 2 40.51 26.35 22.44
CA ILE A 2 40.88 25.46 21.33
C ILE A 2 39.68 25.47 20.39
N VAL A 3 39.85 26.01 19.20
CA VAL A 3 38.86 25.92 18.13
C VAL A 3 38.87 24.47 17.68
N ALA A 4 37.88 23.69 18.10
CA ALA A 4 37.63 22.37 17.56
C ALA A 4 37.21 22.56 16.09
N GLY A 5 38.16 22.33 15.18
CA GLY A 5 37.87 22.29 13.75
C GLY A 5 36.82 21.22 13.50
N THR A 6 35.64 21.62 13.04
CA THR A 6 34.63 20.71 12.53
C THR A 6 35.27 19.92 11.39
N ILE A 7 35.53 18.63 11.61
CA ILE A 7 36.03 17.73 10.57
C ILE A 7 34.95 17.71 9.48
N MET A 8 35.28 18.26 8.32
CA MET A 8 34.39 18.27 7.16
C MET A 8 34.14 16.81 6.75
N LYS A 9 32.93 16.31 7.02
CA LYS A 9 32.52 14.96 6.61
C LYS A 9 32.51 14.89 5.08
N ARG A 10 33.16 13.88 4.52
CA ARG A 10 33.28 13.68 3.06
C ARG A 10 32.04 13.07 2.42
N PHE A 11 31.12 12.55 3.24
CA PHE A 11 29.86 11.93 2.81
C PHE A 11 28.71 12.38 3.71
N ILE A 12 27.52 12.42 3.13
CA ILE A 12 26.26 12.57 3.87
C ILE A 12 26.02 11.24 4.60
N GLU A 13 25.91 11.28 5.93
CA GLU A 13 25.64 10.11 6.76
C GLU A 13 24.12 9.94 6.96
N GLY A 14 23.64 8.70 6.91
CA GLY A 14 22.24 8.39 7.20
C GLY A 14 21.94 8.37 8.70
N GLU A 15 20.65 8.34 9.04
CA GLU A 15 20.21 8.26 10.43
C GLU A 15 20.40 6.86 11.04
N ALA A 16 20.57 6.80 12.36
CA ALA A 16 20.71 5.54 13.07
C ALA A 16 19.37 4.79 13.12
N ARG A 17 19.37 3.48 12.84
CA ARG A 17 18.15 2.63 12.86
C ARG A 17 17.42 2.58 14.20
N THR A 18 18.11 2.96 15.28
CA THR A 18 17.59 3.01 16.65
C THR A 18 17.16 4.41 17.07
N GLN A 19 17.27 5.40 16.18
CA GLN A 19 16.82 6.77 16.44
C GLN A 19 15.28 6.78 16.48
N VAL A 20 14.73 7.28 17.59
CA VAL A 20 13.28 7.40 17.78
C VAL A 20 12.86 8.82 17.44
N THR A 21 11.83 8.98 16.61
CA THR A 21 11.23 10.28 16.30
C THR A 21 10.20 10.67 17.38
N LEU A 22 9.99 11.98 17.58
CA LEU A 22 9.07 12.49 18.61
C LEU A 22 7.60 12.11 18.31
N LEU A 23 7.25 12.02 17.01
CA LEU A 23 5.95 11.59 16.52
C LEU A 23 6.16 10.57 15.38
N PRO A 24 5.34 9.51 15.28
CA PRO A 24 5.33 8.65 14.11
C PRO A 24 4.91 9.46 12.88
N GLU A 25 5.60 9.25 11.76
CA GLU A 25 5.18 9.76 10.45
C GLU A 25 3.84 9.12 10.07
N CYS A 26 2.92 9.91 9.51
CA CYS A 26 1.69 9.36 8.97
C CYS A 26 1.98 8.65 7.65
N LEU A 27 1.09 7.75 7.19
CA LEU A 27 1.33 7.03 5.94
C LEU A 27 1.53 7.98 4.75
N ASP A 28 0.81 9.11 4.76
CA ASP A 28 0.83 10.09 3.67
C ASP A 28 2.19 10.79 3.52
N ASP A 29 2.98 10.89 4.60
CA ASP A 29 4.32 11.48 4.57
C ASP A 29 5.32 10.66 3.73
N TYR A 30 5.03 9.37 3.52
CA TYR A 30 5.93 8.48 2.79
C TYR A 30 5.74 8.51 1.27
N ILE A 31 4.62 9.07 0.80
CA ILE A 31 4.23 9.04 -0.60
C ILE A 31 4.15 10.47 -1.12
N THR A 32 4.96 10.80 -2.12
CA THR A 32 4.92 12.13 -2.73
C THR A 32 3.61 12.36 -3.48
N ASP A 33 3.22 13.62 -3.67
CA ASP A 33 1.99 13.98 -4.39
C ASP A 33 2.01 13.54 -5.86
N GLU A 34 3.20 13.45 -6.45
CA GLU A 34 3.40 13.00 -7.83
C GLU A 34 3.50 11.47 -7.98
N ASN A 35 3.42 10.71 -6.88
CA ASN A 35 3.52 9.26 -6.97
C ASN A 35 2.30 8.68 -7.70
N PRO A 36 2.50 7.87 -8.76
CA PRO A 36 1.40 7.31 -9.56
C PRO A 36 0.44 6.41 -8.75
N VAL A 37 0.85 5.91 -7.58
CA VAL A 37 -0.03 5.12 -6.71
C VAL A 37 -1.27 5.92 -6.27
N ARG A 38 -1.16 7.25 -6.14
CA ARG A 38 -2.29 8.13 -5.81
C ARG A 38 -3.34 8.15 -6.91
N VAL A 39 -2.94 7.99 -8.17
CA VAL A 39 -3.88 7.88 -9.29
C VAL A 39 -4.70 6.59 -9.20
N VAL A 40 -4.08 5.49 -8.76
CA VAL A 40 -4.79 4.22 -8.54
C VAL A 40 -5.83 4.36 -7.44
N ASP A 41 -5.48 5.06 -6.36
CA ASP A 41 -6.36 5.31 -5.23
C ASP A 41 -7.63 6.05 -5.65
N VAL A 42 -7.44 7.25 -6.24
CA VAL A 42 -8.54 8.10 -6.73
C VAL A 42 -9.36 7.37 -7.81
N PHE A 43 -8.70 6.73 -8.77
CA PHE A 43 -9.39 6.02 -9.85
C PHE A 43 -10.33 4.94 -9.31
N VAL A 44 -9.88 4.11 -8.37
CA VAL A 44 -10.72 3.04 -7.82
C VAL A 44 -11.83 3.59 -6.94
N ASP A 45 -11.58 4.65 -6.18
CA ASP A 45 -12.59 5.26 -5.30
C ASP A 45 -13.71 5.97 -6.07
N GLU A 46 -13.45 6.39 -7.31
CA GLU A 46 -14.46 6.95 -8.21
C GLU A 46 -15.34 5.88 -8.89
N LEU A 47 -14.97 4.59 -8.83
CA LEU A 47 -15.74 3.51 -9.46
C LEU A 47 -16.96 3.12 -8.62
N ASP A 48 -18.13 3.06 -9.26
CA ASP A 48 -19.27 2.35 -8.70
C ASP A 48 -19.09 0.83 -8.88
N LEU A 49 -18.41 0.23 -7.91
CA LEU A 49 -18.13 -1.21 -7.92
C LEU A 49 -19.41 -2.06 -7.87
N SER A 50 -20.50 -1.55 -7.28
CA SER A 50 -21.78 -2.25 -7.25
C SER A 50 -22.40 -2.31 -8.64
N ALA A 51 -22.44 -1.17 -9.35
CA ALA A 51 -22.93 -1.10 -10.73
C ALA A 51 -22.06 -1.89 -11.72
N LEU A 52 -20.76 -2.02 -11.43
CA LEU A 52 -19.83 -2.85 -12.20
C LEU A 52 -19.94 -4.36 -11.90
N GLY A 53 -20.80 -4.75 -10.96
CA GLY A 53 -21.08 -6.15 -10.64
C GLY A 53 -20.06 -6.82 -9.72
N PHE A 54 -19.28 -6.05 -8.95
CA PHE A 54 -18.42 -6.64 -7.92
C PHE A 54 -19.26 -7.19 -6.77
N ALA A 55 -19.01 -8.44 -6.39
CA ALA A 55 -19.61 -9.03 -5.20
C ALA A 55 -18.95 -8.50 -3.92
N GLY A 56 -19.68 -8.48 -2.80
CA GLY A 56 -19.12 -8.12 -1.50
C GLY A 56 -18.86 -6.62 -1.28
N VAL A 57 -19.42 -5.76 -2.14
CA VAL A 57 -19.50 -4.31 -1.90
C VAL A 57 -20.36 -4.05 -0.66
N ASP A 58 -21.51 -4.72 -0.59
CA ASP A 58 -22.33 -4.72 0.62
C ASP A 58 -21.79 -5.76 1.62
N PRO A 59 -21.56 -5.35 2.88
CA PRO A 59 -21.07 -6.26 3.91
C PRO A 59 -22.11 -7.34 4.22
N ALA A 60 -21.66 -8.58 4.37
CA ALA A 60 -22.52 -9.68 4.79
C ALA A 60 -23.10 -9.40 6.19
N ALA A 61 -24.39 -9.71 6.38
CA ALA A 61 -25.10 -9.50 7.64
C ALA A 61 -24.52 -10.32 8.82
N THR A 62 -23.79 -11.40 8.53
CA THR A 62 -23.20 -12.32 9.52
C THR A 62 -21.88 -12.88 9.00
N GLY A 63 -20.95 -13.16 9.92
CA GLY A 63 -19.67 -13.80 9.61
C GLY A 63 -18.47 -12.89 9.87
N ARG A 64 -17.28 -13.33 9.45
CA ARG A 64 -16.06 -12.50 9.48
C ARG A 64 -16.17 -11.43 8.39
N PRO A 65 -15.89 -10.15 8.67
CA PRO A 65 -15.84 -9.12 7.65
C PRO A 65 -14.87 -9.50 6.53
N ALA A 66 -15.35 -9.47 5.29
CA ALA A 66 -14.51 -9.62 4.11
C ALA A 66 -13.79 -8.30 3.81
N TYR A 67 -12.71 -8.38 3.04
CA TYR A 67 -12.09 -7.18 2.48
C TYR A 67 -13.03 -6.55 1.44
N HIS A 68 -13.12 -5.22 1.44
CA HIS A 68 -13.90 -4.51 0.44
C HIS A 68 -13.27 -4.70 -0.97
N PRO A 69 -14.07 -4.92 -2.03
CA PRO A 69 -13.56 -5.16 -3.39
C PRO A 69 -12.63 -4.06 -3.90
N ALA A 70 -12.84 -2.81 -3.48
CA ALA A 70 -11.95 -1.69 -3.82
C ALA A 70 -10.49 -1.94 -3.39
N VAL A 71 -10.27 -2.49 -2.20
CA VAL A 71 -8.92 -2.78 -1.69
C VAL A 71 -8.24 -3.83 -2.56
N LEU A 72 -8.98 -4.88 -2.93
CA LEU A 72 -8.45 -5.95 -3.77
C LEU A 72 -8.17 -5.44 -5.20
N LEU A 73 -9.05 -4.59 -5.74
CA LEU A 73 -8.86 -3.97 -7.05
C LEU A 73 -7.65 -3.04 -7.08
N LYS A 74 -7.45 -2.21 -6.05
CA LYS A 74 -6.26 -1.36 -5.88
C LYS A 74 -4.97 -2.21 -5.92
N ILE A 75 -4.92 -3.32 -5.17
CA ILE A 75 -3.77 -4.26 -5.19
C ILE A 75 -3.57 -4.86 -6.59
N TYR A 76 -4.64 -5.25 -7.27
CA TYR A 76 -4.56 -5.86 -8.60
C TYR A 76 -4.03 -4.88 -9.65
N ILE A 77 -4.54 -3.65 -9.67
CA ILE A 77 -4.06 -2.59 -10.56
C ILE A 77 -2.60 -2.26 -10.25
N TYR A 78 -2.25 -2.10 -8.97
CA TYR A 78 -0.86 -1.88 -8.55
C TYR A 78 0.08 -2.99 -9.05
N GLY A 79 -0.34 -4.25 -8.89
CA GLY A 79 0.40 -5.41 -9.37
C GLY A 79 0.57 -5.42 -10.89
N TYR A 80 -0.47 -5.05 -11.63
CA TYR A 80 -0.40 -4.95 -13.09
C TYR A 80 0.60 -3.89 -13.54
N LEU A 81 0.52 -2.66 -12.98
CA LEU A 81 1.40 -1.54 -13.30
C LEU A 81 2.87 -1.85 -12.97
N ASN A 82 3.12 -2.51 -11.84
CA ASN A 82 4.45 -2.89 -11.38
C ASN A 82 4.94 -4.26 -11.90
N ARG A 83 4.21 -4.88 -12.83
CA ARG A 83 4.53 -6.21 -13.42
C ARG A 83 4.67 -7.34 -12.37
N ILE A 84 3.93 -7.27 -11.27
CA ILE A 84 3.86 -8.29 -10.23
C ILE A 84 2.60 -9.14 -10.43
N GLN A 85 2.77 -10.30 -11.06
CA GLN A 85 1.65 -11.18 -11.43
C GLN A 85 1.32 -12.26 -10.39
N SER A 86 2.22 -12.49 -9.42
CA SER A 86 2.04 -13.54 -8.41
C SER A 86 1.29 -12.98 -7.20
N SER A 87 0.15 -13.56 -6.86
CA SER A 87 -0.62 -13.17 -5.66
C SER A 87 0.20 -13.31 -4.37
N ARG A 88 1.08 -14.33 -4.28
CA ARG A 88 2.03 -14.48 -3.17
C ARG A 88 3.07 -13.37 -3.10
N ARG A 89 3.48 -12.82 -4.26
CA ARG A 89 4.36 -11.65 -4.27
C ARG A 89 3.59 -10.40 -3.86
N LEU A 90 2.35 -10.24 -4.30
CA LEU A 90 1.50 -9.12 -3.89
C LEU A 90 1.22 -9.11 -2.38
N GLU A 91 0.92 -10.27 -1.80
CA GLU A 91 0.79 -10.45 -0.35
C GLU A 91 2.03 -9.93 0.39
N ARG A 92 3.23 -10.37 -0.03
CA ARG A 92 4.49 -9.90 0.56
C ARG A 92 4.74 -8.41 0.36
N GLU A 93 4.36 -7.85 -0.78
CA GLU A 93 4.47 -6.41 -1.01
C GLU A 93 3.51 -5.63 -0.11
N ALA A 94 2.29 -6.12 0.12
CA ALA A 94 1.32 -5.45 0.99
C ALA A 94 1.81 -5.36 2.44
N GLU A 95 2.67 -6.30 2.85
CA GLU A 95 3.28 -6.34 4.18
C GLU A 95 4.54 -5.47 4.34
N ARG A 96 5.19 -5.02 3.26
CA ARG A 96 6.53 -4.40 3.35
C ARG A 96 6.74 -3.14 2.50
N ASN A 97 5.97 -2.99 1.44
CA ASN A 97 6.12 -1.90 0.49
C ASN A 97 5.26 -0.73 0.96
N VAL A 98 5.89 0.41 1.21
CA VAL A 98 5.22 1.59 1.75
C VAL A 98 4.15 2.14 0.80
N GLU A 99 4.33 2.01 -0.51
CA GLU A 99 3.31 2.41 -1.50
C GLU A 99 2.05 1.56 -1.36
N LEU A 100 2.23 0.25 -1.21
CA LEU A 100 1.11 -0.67 -1.11
C LEU A 100 0.46 -0.58 0.29
N MET A 101 1.24 -0.36 1.34
CA MET A 101 0.71 -0.05 2.67
C MET A 101 -0.09 1.24 2.68
N TRP A 102 0.36 2.29 1.97
CA TRP A 102 -0.38 3.54 1.84
C TRP A 102 -1.68 3.29 1.08
N LEU A 103 -1.62 2.64 -0.09
CA LEU A 103 -2.76 2.39 -0.96
C LEU A 103 -3.86 1.52 -0.31
N THR A 104 -3.48 0.58 0.56
CA THR A 104 -4.42 -0.31 1.23
C THR A 104 -4.74 0.10 2.67
N GLY A 105 -4.14 1.18 3.19
CA GLY A 105 -4.25 1.53 4.60
C GLY A 105 -3.69 0.45 5.54
N ARG A 106 -2.60 -0.20 5.14
CA ARG A 106 -1.94 -1.35 5.81
C ARG A 106 -2.77 -2.63 5.88
N LEU A 107 -3.84 -2.74 5.09
CA LEU A 107 -4.51 -4.02 4.88
C LEU A 107 -3.60 -4.92 4.04
N ALA A 108 -3.34 -6.13 4.53
CA ALA A 108 -2.57 -7.16 3.84
C ALA A 108 -3.44 -8.42 3.65
N PRO A 109 -4.30 -8.45 2.61
CA PRO A 109 -5.03 -9.65 2.24
C PRO A 109 -4.08 -10.79 1.88
N ASP A 110 -4.46 -12.02 2.21
CA ASP A 110 -3.65 -13.18 1.89
C ASP A 110 -3.65 -13.49 0.38
N PHE A 111 -2.68 -14.31 -0.05
CA PHE A 111 -2.55 -14.64 -1.47
C PHE A 111 -3.77 -15.33 -2.09
N LYS A 112 -4.63 -15.99 -1.28
CA LYS A 112 -5.84 -16.65 -1.76
C LYS A 112 -6.91 -15.61 -2.06
N THR A 113 -7.13 -14.69 -1.12
CA THR A 113 -8.08 -13.57 -1.32
C THR A 113 -7.69 -12.71 -2.52
N ILE A 114 -6.40 -12.43 -2.71
CA ILE A 114 -5.92 -11.69 -3.89
C ILE A 114 -6.14 -12.50 -5.18
N ALA A 115 -5.89 -13.81 -5.15
CA ALA A 115 -6.06 -14.66 -6.33
C ALA A 115 -7.53 -14.79 -6.76
N GLU A 116 -8.47 -14.86 -5.81
CA GLU A 116 -9.90 -14.97 -6.07
C GLU A 116 -10.43 -13.83 -6.94
N LEU A 117 -9.93 -12.60 -6.76
CA LEU A 117 -10.30 -11.46 -7.62
C LEU A 117 -9.92 -11.70 -9.09
N SER A 118 -8.74 -12.31 -9.33
CA SER A 118 -8.20 -12.53 -10.67
C SER A 118 -8.83 -13.71 -11.43
N GLN A 119 -9.43 -14.67 -10.72
CA GLN A 119 -10.01 -15.88 -11.32
C GLN A 119 -11.41 -15.68 -11.91
N GLY A 120 -11.89 -14.43 -11.92
CA GLY A 120 -13.20 -14.06 -12.44
C GLY A 120 -14.23 -14.06 -11.32
N GLN A 121 -14.66 -12.86 -10.96
CA GLN A 121 -15.91 -12.63 -10.23
C GLN A 121 -17.04 -13.16 -11.14
N ARG A 122 -17.50 -14.39 -10.90
CA ARG A 122 -18.69 -14.96 -11.55
C ARG A 122 -19.93 -14.58 -10.76
#